data_AF-A0A970GV24-F1
#
_entry.id   AF-A0A970GV24-F1
#
_cell.length_a   1.000
_cell.length_b   1.000
_cell.length_c   1.000
_cell.angle_alpha   90.00
_cell.angle_beta   90.00
_cell.angle_gamma   90.00
#
_symmetry.space_group_name_H-M   'P 1'
#
loop_
_entity.id
_entity.type
_entity.pdbx_description
1 polymer ?
#
loop_
_entity_poly.entity_id
_entity_poly.type
_entity_poly.pdbx_seq_one_letter_code
_entity_poly.pdbx_strand_id
1 'polypeptide(L)' 'VAETCNTNNHFCMDYYAESELALLRAVYRFWSPVKGHHFYTINEAEKNDVIARLPQYWTYEGVAFFAFPSTGGAY' A
#
# COMPACT_ATOMS: atom_id res chain seq x y z
N VAL A 1 -27.11 10.92 -8.52
CA VAL A 1 -27.77 9.72 -7.97
C VAL A 1 -28.76 9.22 -9.01
N ALA A 2 -28.36 8.21 -9.78
CA ALA A 2 -29.27 7.48 -10.65
C ALA A 2 -28.73 6.06 -10.76
N GLU A 3 -29.50 5.14 -10.21
CA GLU A 3 -29.23 3.72 -10.09
C GLU A 3 -29.54 3.03 -11.43
N THR A 4 -28.63 2.19 -11.90
CA THR A 4 -29.00 1.05 -12.74
C THR A 4 -28.36 -0.19 -12.15
N CYS A 5 -29.07 -0.86 -11.24
CA CYS A 5 -28.69 -2.17 -10.73
C CYS A 5 -29.37 -3.26 -11.60
N ASN A 6 -28.60 -3.97 -12.43
CA ASN A 6 -28.99 -5.23 -13.08
C ASN A 6 -29.03 -6.35 -12.02
N THR A 7 -30.22 -6.77 -11.59
CA THR A 7 -30.43 -7.68 -10.45
C THR A 7 -30.20 -9.17 -10.72
N ASN A 8 -29.45 -9.58 -11.75
CA ASN A 8 -29.26 -11.01 -12.05
C ASN A 8 -27.78 -11.42 -12.14
N ASN A 9 -27.04 -11.16 -11.06
CA ASN A 9 -25.60 -11.43 -10.82
C ASN A 9 -24.65 -10.20 -10.93
N HIS A 10 -25.08 -9.06 -10.38
CA HIS A 10 -24.37 -7.77 -10.46
C HIS A 10 -23.15 -7.66 -9.54
N PHE A 11 -21.99 -8.08 -10.03
CA PHE A 11 -20.77 -7.38 -9.66
C PHE A 11 -20.76 -6.05 -10.42
N CYS A 12 -20.96 -4.94 -9.71
CA CYS A 12 -20.74 -3.60 -10.23
C CYS A 12 -19.22 -3.42 -10.40
N MET A 13 -18.67 -3.88 -11.54
CA MET A 13 -17.32 -3.56 -12.00
C MET A 13 -17.32 -2.15 -12.59
N ASP A 14 -17.63 -1.18 -11.73
CA ASP A 14 -17.47 0.24 -12.03
C ASP A 14 -16.16 0.70 -11.38
N TYR A 15 -15.03 0.24 -11.89
CA TYR A 15 -13.76 0.91 -11.62
C TYR A 15 -13.07 1.17 -12.95
N TYR A 16 -13.58 2.22 -13.58
CA TYR A 16 -12.98 2.93 -14.70
C TYR A 16 -11.45 2.91 -14.61
N ALA A 17 -10.84 2.69 -15.77
CA ALA A 17 -9.42 2.85 -16.01
C ALA A 17 -8.91 4.22 -15.50
N GLU A 18 -8.44 4.27 -14.26
CA GLU A 18 -7.82 5.45 -13.65
C GLU A 18 -6.33 5.16 -13.45
N SER A 19 -5.61 5.39 -14.55
CA SER A 19 -4.17 5.62 -14.70
C SER A 19 -3.24 4.40 -14.59
N GLU A 20 -2.52 4.11 -15.68
CA GLU A 20 -1.30 3.28 -15.64
C GLU A 20 -0.19 3.89 -14.75
N LEU A 21 -0.39 5.12 -14.25
CA LEU A 21 0.43 5.74 -13.21
C LEU A 21 0.03 5.34 -11.77
N ALA A 22 -1.14 4.71 -11.57
CA ALA A 22 -1.56 4.13 -10.28
C ALA A 22 -0.94 2.74 -9.98
N LEU A 23 -0.12 2.21 -10.89
CA LEU A 23 0.57 0.93 -10.69
C LEU A 23 1.71 1.03 -9.69
N LEU A 24 2.30 2.21 -9.52
CA LEU A 24 3.38 2.44 -8.57
C LEU A 24 2.82 2.79 -7.20
N ARG A 25 3.28 2.06 -6.18
CA ARG A 25 2.96 2.33 -4.77
C ARG A 25 4.20 2.83 -4.04
N ALA A 26 3.97 3.72 -3.08
CA ALA A 26 5.03 4.26 -2.23
C ALA A 26 5.61 3.15 -1.34
N VAL A 27 6.93 3.11 -1.24
CA VAL A 27 7.67 2.29 -0.28
C VAL A 27 8.15 3.19 0.85
N TYR A 28 7.71 2.84 2.05
CA TYR A 28 7.95 3.57 3.28
C TYR A 28 9.24 3.10 3.92
N ARG A 29 10.10 4.04 4.34
CA ARG A 29 11.38 3.76 5.01
C ARG A 29 11.30 4.08 6.50
N PHE A 30 11.90 3.19 7.27
CA PHE A 30 12.04 3.31 8.71
C PHE A 30 13.49 3.12 9.10
N TRP A 31 13.99 3.94 10.02
CA TRP A 31 15.27 3.74 10.67
C TRP A 31 15.08 3.08 12.03
N SER A 32 15.92 2.10 12.36
CA SER A 32 16.02 1.58 13.73
C SER A 32 17.37 1.93 14.35
N PRO A 33 17.45 2.82 15.36
CA PRO A 33 18.70 3.08 16.06
C PRO A 33 19.14 1.86 16.88
N VAL A 34 18.20 1.01 17.31
CA VAL A 34 18.48 -0.20 18.09
C VAL A 34 19.05 -1.30 17.21
N LYS A 35 18.51 -1.48 16.00
CA LYS A 35 18.94 -2.55 15.10
C LYS A 35 19.98 -2.13 14.06
N GLY A 36 20.26 -0.82 13.94
CA GLY A 36 21.27 -0.27 13.05
C GLY A 36 20.99 -0.46 11.55
N HIS A 37 19.73 -0.64 11.16
CA HIS A 37 19.36 -0.83 9.75
C HIS A 37 18.02 -0.20 9.39
N HIS A 38 17.78 -0.10 8.09
CA HIS A 38 16.52 0.37 7.52
C HIS A 38 15.56 -0.78 7.29
N PHE A 39 14.28 -0.52 7.57
CA PHE A 39 13.16 -1.38 7.18
C PHE A 39 12.32 -0.68 6.12
N TYR A 40 11.83 -1.46 5.16
CA TYR A 40 11.05 -0.97 4.03
C TYR A 40 9.76 -1.76 3.90
N THR A 41 8.65 -1.06 3.70
CA THR A 41 7.37 -1.70 3.40
C THR A 41 6.60 -0.92 2.33
N ILE A 42 5.95 -1.66 1.44
CA ILE A 42 5.00 -1.12 0.45
C ILE A 42 3.55 -1.18 0.96
N ASN A 43 3.32 -1.89 2.08
CA ASN A 43 2.00 -2.06 2.66
C ASN A 43 1.70 -0.89 3.62
N GLU A 44 0.68 -0.10 3.27
CA GLU A 44 0.27 1.05 4.08
C GLU A 44 -0.28 0.65 5.45
N ALA A 45 -0.98 -0.48 5.57
CA ALA A 45 -1.46 -0.97 6.85
C ALA A 45 -0.28 -1.36 7.77
N GLU A 46 0.74 -2.01 7.21
CA GLU A 46 1.96 -2.35 7.96
C GLU A 46 2.72 -1.08 8.40
N LYS A 47 2.85 -0.08 7.52
CA LYS A 47 3.38 1.24 7.89
C LYS A 47 2.67 1.80 9.11
N ASN A 48 1.33 1.84 9.08
CA ASN A 48 0.53 2.40 10.17
C ASN A 48 0.68 1.60 11.46
N ASP A 49 0.69 0.27 11.38
CA ASP A 49 0.88 -0.61 12.52
C ASP A 49 2.28 -0.45 13.15
N VAL A 50 3.34 -0.32 12.35
CA VAL A 50 4.70 -0.07 12.84
C VAL A 50 4.79 1.27 13.56
N ILE A 51 4.21 2.34 12.98
CA ILE A 51 4.17 3.67 13.60
C ILE A 51 3.42 3.63 14.93
N ALA A 52 2.27 2.95 14.98
CA ALA A 52 1.41 2.95 16.16
C ALA A 52 1.92 2.04 17.29
N ARG A 53 2.49 0.87 16.96
CA ARG A 53 2.79 -0.18 17.93
C ARG A 53 4.27 -0.32 18.28
N LEU A 54 5.17 0.12 17.40
CA LEU A 54 6.62 -0.07 17.57
C LEU A 54 7.44 1.23 17.52
N PRO A 55 6.96 2.38 18.05
CA PRO A 55 7.69 3.66 17.96
C PRO A 55 9.05 3.66 18.66
N GLN A 56 9.26 2.76 19.64
CA GLN A 56 10.52 2.60 20.36
C GLN A 56 11.61 1.92 19.52
N TYR A 57 11.24 1.21 18.45
CA TYR A 57 12.18 0.47 17.61
C TYR A 57 12.35 1.09 16.23
N TRP A 58 11.31 1.75 15.71
CA TRP A 58 11.26 2.23 14.34
C TRP A 58 10.84 3.69 14.29
N THR A 59 11.69 4.52 13.65
CA THR A 59 11.38 5.91 13.32
C THR A 59 11.00 6.00 11.86
N TYR A 60 9.80 6.49 11.56
CA TYR A 60 9.35 6.70 10.19
C TYR A 60 10.09 7.86 9.54
N GLU A 61 10.73 7.62 8.40
CA GLU A 61 11.53 8.62 7.68
C GLU A 61 10.83 9.16 6.42
N GLY A 62 9.69 8.58 6.03
CA GLY A 62 8.95 8.98 4.84
C GLY A 62 8.94 7.95 3.71
N VAL A 63 8.59 8.42 2.52
CA VAL A 63 8.63 7.63 1.28
C VAL A 63 10.06 7.62 0.74
N ALA A 64 10.63 6.43 0.54
CA ALA A 64 11.97 6.30 -0.03
C ALA A 64 11.97 6.23 -1.56
N PHE A 65 11.03 5.47 -2.13
CA PHE A 65 10.87 5.31 -3.58
C PHE A 65 9.48 4.76 -3.90
N PHE A 66 9.16 4.67 -5.19
CA PHE A 66 7.93 4.06 -5.68
C PHE A 66 8.26 2.75 -6.39
N ALA A 67 7.43 1.72 -6.18
CA ALA A 67 7.65 0.40 -6.75
C ALA A 67 6.34 -0.24 -7.21
N PHE A 68 6.44 -1.18 -8.16
CA PHE A 68 5.32 -2.04 -8.52
C PHE A 68 5.05 -3.00 -7.36
N PRO A 69 3.82 -3.02 -6.80
CA PRO A 69 3.47 -4.06 -5.84
C PRO A 69 3.49 -5.41 -6.56
N SER A 70 3.86 -6.47 -5.85
CA SER A 70 3.70 -7.81 -6.38
C SER A 70 2.21 -8.10 -6.51
N THR A 71 1.66 -7.91 -7.70
CA THR A 71 0.42 -8.56 -8.11
C THR A 71 0.74 -10.05 -8.06
N GLY A 72 0.06 -10.84 -7.24
CA GLY A 72 0.30 -12.28 -7.07
C GLY A 72 -0.01 -13.10 -8.34
N GLY A 73 0.66 -12.79 -9.44
CA GLY A 73 0.72 -13.63 -10.62
C GLY A 73 1.60 -14.82 -10.28
N ALA A 74 0.94 -15.94 -9.99
CA ALA A 74 1.57 -17.25 -9.95
C ALA A 74 2.43 -17.42 -11.21
N TYR A 75 3.73 -17.57 -11.00
CA TYR A 75 4.64 -18.14 -11.98
C TYR A 75 4.43 -19.65 -12.07
#